data_AF-A0A842ZSK2-F1
#
_entry.id   AF-A0A842ZSK2-F1
#
_cell.length_a   1.000
_cell.length_b   1.000
_cell.length_c   1.000
_cell.angle_alpha   90.00
_cell.angle_beta   90.00
_cell.angle_gamma   90.00
#
_symmetry.space_group_name_H-M   'P 1'
#
loop_
_entity.id
_entity.type
_entity.pdbx_description
1 polymer ?
#
loop_
_entity_poly.entity_id
_entity_poly.type
_entity_poly.pdbx_seq_one_letter_code
_entity_poly.pdbx_strand_id
1 'polypeptide(L)'
;WNGSLYVSPSFNTINEWNGSLYASTAWNTVNNWNGSLYTTTTWHATEWNGSLYTYGYYPDNITISDPHPSNNSIHIRINITLSITVTDMLGYNMNITWYWGNSSSNATQYLGSTLNVGNGTYYMHIQPANGTFTDYWWNVTVNDGHENYANATYDFVSSVKSGGIIVSDRKLILGLCIGIILIFPIIIVIKSKRKNEDTND
;
A
#
# COMPACT_ATOMS: atom_id res chain seq x y z
N TRP A 1 1.36 40.68 -33.61
CA TRP A 1 2.74 40.65 -33.08
C TRP A 1 3.45 39.43 -33.67
N ASN A 2 4.75 39.55 -34.01
CA ASN A 2 5.53 38.43 -34.58
C ASN A 2 6.63 38.05 -33.58
N GLY A 3 6.61 36.81 -33.07
CA GLY A 3 7.60 36.35 -32.10
C GLY A 3 7.26 35.01 -31.47
N SER A 4 8.10 34.56 -30.54
CA SER A 4 7.82 33.43 -29.65
C SER A 4 7.47 33.96 -28.27
N LEU A 5 6.34 33.55 -27.71
CA LEU A 5 5.88 34.00 -26.40
C LEU A 5 5.72 32.81 -25.44
N TYR A 6 6.29 32.95 -24.25
CA TYR A 6 6.12 32.04 -23.12
C TYR A 6 5.22 32.73 -22.10
N VAL A 7 4.05 32.19 -21.81
CA VAL A 7 3.06 32.87 -20.93
C VAL A 7 2.70 31.96 -19.74
N SER A 8 2.79 32.53 -18.54
CA SER A 8 2.28 31.98 -17.27
C SER A 8 0.99 32.73 -16.86
N PRO A 9 0.11 32.20 -15.99
CA PRO A 9 -1.33 32.23 -16.20
C PRO A 9 -1.99 33.53 -15.73
N SER A 10 -1.92 34.59 -16.55
CA SER A 10 -2.96 35.62 -16.60
C SER A 10 -2.62 36.66 -17.67
N PHE A 11 -3.17 36.49 -18.88
CA PHE A 11 -3.27 37.57 -19.86
C PHE A 11 -4.69 37.56 -20.43
N ASN A 12 -5.35 38.72 -20.41
CA ASN A 12 -6.81 38.75 -20.52
C ASN A 12 -7.36 38.80 -21.95
N THR A 13 -6.58 39.09 -22.99
CA THR A 13 -7.01 38.94 -24.40
C THR A 13 -5.87 39.31 -25.36
N ILE A 14 -5.71 38.55 -26.45
CA ILE A 14 -4.91 38.96 -27.62
C ILE A 14 -5.81 38.85 -28.84
N ASN A 15 -5.98 39.97 -29.55
CA ASN A 15 -6.91 40.03 -30.68
C ASN A 15 -6.27 39.54 -31.99
N GLU A 16 -4.93 39.63 -32.14
CA GLU A 16 -4.20 39.17 -33.33
C GLU A 16 -2.77 38.73 -32.98
N TRP A 17 -2.42 37.47 -33.29
CA TRP A 17 -1.08 36.90 -33.05
C TRP A 17 -0.58 36.09 -34.25
N ASN A 18 0.68 36.35 -34.66
CA ASN A 18 1.35 35.69 -35.78
C ASN A 18 2.74 35.18 -35.37
N GLY A 19 2.76 34.14 -34.54
CA GLY A 19 3.97 33.58 -33.94
C GLY A 19 3.75 32.25 -33.22
N SER A 20 4.78 31.75 -32.53
CA SER A 20 4.69 30.53 -31.71
C SER A 20 4.34 30.87 -30.26
N LEU A 21 3.31 30.23 -29.71
CA LEU A 21 2.92 30.40 -28.29
C LEU A 21 3.14 29.11 -27.51
N TYR A 22 3.74 29.22 -26.33
CA TYR A 22 3.84 28.14 -25.35
C TYR A 22 2.97 28.50 -24.14
N ALA A 23 1.90 27.75 -23.92
CA ALA A 23 0.94 27.98 -22.84
C ALA A 23 0.73 26.72 -22.00
N SER A 24 0.84 26.82 -20.67
CA SER A 24 0.74 25.68 -19.74
C SER A 24 -0.67 25.42 -19.18
N THR A 25 -1.67 26.22 -19.56
CA THR A 25 -3.06 26.10 -19.10
C THR A 25 -4.04 26.37 -20.24
N ALA A 26 -5.27 25.88 -20.14
CA ALA A 26 -6.30 26.08 -21.15
C ALA A 26 -6.72 27.56 -21.21
N TRP A 27 -6.78 28.14 -22.42
CA TRP A 27 -7.37 29.46 -22.63
C TRP A 27 -8.74 29.31 -23.25
N ASN A 28 -9.65 30.25 -22.94
CA ASN A 28 -11.03 30.14 -23.38
C ASN A 28 -11.37 30.93 -24.66
N THR A 29 -10.56 31.90 -25.11
CA THR A 29 -10.87 32.64 -26.35
C THR A 29 -9.64 33.34 -26.96
N VAL A 30 -9.31 33.00 -28.21
CA VAL A 30 -8.46 33.82 -29.11
C VAL A 30 -9.21 33.98 -30.42
N ASN A 31 -9.47 35.22 -30.83
CA ASN A 31 -10.41 35.49 -31.93
C ASN A 31 -9.79 35.32 -33.32
N ASN A 32 -8.48 35.59 -33.49
CA ASN A 32 -7.77 35.42 -34.76
C ASN A 32 -6.30 35.05 -34.53
N TRP A 33 -5.88 33.88 -35.02
CA TRP A 33 -4.52 33.35 -34.88
C TRP A 33 -4.07 32.60 -36.14
N ASN A 34 -2.90 32.96 -36.68
CA ASN A 34 -2.24 32.34 -37.84
C ASN A 34 -0.83 31.74 -37.54
N GLY A 35 -0.60 31.18 -36.35
CA GLY A 35 0.69 30.65 -35.90
C GLY A 35 0.58 29.27 -35.24
N SER A 36 1.66 28.82 -34.59
CA SER A 36 1.72 27.50 -33.92
C SER A 36 1.49 27.63 -32.42
N LEU A 37 0.63 26.78 -31.84
CA LEU A 37 0.41 26.69 -30.39
C LEU A 37 0.97 25.37 -29.84
N TYR A 38 1.71 25.49 -28.75
CA TYR A 38 2.17 24.39 -27.92
C TYR A 38 1.49 24.49 -26.56
N THR A 39 0.63 23.52 -26.22
CA THR A 39 -0.12 23.51 -24.96
C THR A 39 -0.16 22.12 -24.32
N THR A 40 -0.26 22.10 -22.99
CA THR A 40 -0.37 20.90 -22.13
C THR A 40 -1.82 20.52 -21.79
N THR A 41 -2.80 21.28 -22.27
CA THR A 41 -4.23 21.06 -21.96
C THR A 41 -5.07 21.04 -23.24
N THR A 42 -6.23 20.38 -23.19
CA THR A 42 -7.19 20.32 -24.30
C THR A 42 -7.67 21.73 -24.65
N TRP A 43 -7.39 22.15 -25.89
CA TRP A 43 -7.80 23.46 -26.40
C TRP A 43 -9.04 23.32 -27.30
N HIS A 44 -10.04 24.17 -27.08
CA HIS A 44 -11.20 24.31 -27.96
C HIS A 44 -11.14 25.68 -28.64
N ALA A 45 -10.77 25.71 -29.92
CA ALA A 45 -10.86 26.93 -30.73
C ALA A 45 -12.10 26.87 -31.61
N THR A 46 -12.81 28.00 -31.76
CA THR A 46 -14.00 28.10 -32.61
C THR A 46 -13.66 28.42 -34.07
N GLU A 47 -12.54 29.11 -34.35
CA GLU A 47 -12.06 29.40 -35.70
C GLU A 47 -10.52 29.41 -35.70
N TRP A 48 -9.87 28.57 -36.52
CA TRP A 48 -8.42 28.30 -36.47
C TRP A 48 -7.86 28.00 -37.87
N ASN A 49 -6.70 28.55 -38.23
CA ASN A 49 -5.94 28.19 -39.45
C ASN A 49 -4.43 27.87 -39.24
N GLY A 50 -3.97 27.73 -37.98
CA GLY A 50 -2.59 27.38 -37.61
C GLY A 50 -2.29 25.87 -37.46
N SER A 51 -1.23 25.50 -36.74
CA SER A 51 -0.91 24.10 -36.37
C SER A 51 -0.87 23.92 -34.85
N LEU A 52 -1.63 22.95 -34.32
CA LEU A 52 -1.73 22.66 -32.89
C LEU A 52 -0.82 21.49 -32.54
N TYR A 53 0.12 21.71 -31.61
CA TYR A 53 0.95 20.65 -31.04
C TYR A 53 0.58 20.51 -29.56
N THR A 54 -0.28 19.54 -29.25
CA THR A 54 -0.54 19.16 -27.87
C THR A 54 0.59 18.24 -27.39
N TYR A 55 1.41 18.71 -26.46
CA TYR A 55 2.29 17.81 -25.71
C TYR A 55 1.38 17.10 -24.70
N GLY A 56 0.89 15.92 -25.07
CA GLY A 56 0.11 15.09 -24.17
C GLY A 56 0.97 14.71 -22.98
N TYR A 57 0.82 15.43 -21.87
CA TYR A 57 1.24 14.92 -20.57
C TYR A 57 0.26 13.79 -20.25
N TYR A 58 0.52 12.60 -20.80
CA TYR A 58 -0.02 11.39 -20.19
C TYR A 58 0.64 11.35 -18.83
N PRO A 59 -0.11 11.47 -17.71
CA PRO A 59 0.50 11.21 -16.44
C PRO A 59 0.97 9.77 -16.52
N ASP A 60 2.27 9.59 -16.66
CA ASP A 60 2.91 8.31 -16.43
C ASP A 60 2.45 7.90 -15.04
N ASN A 61 1.57 6.89 -14.98
CA ASN A 61 0.84 6.56 -13.76
C ASN A 61 1.02 5.10 -13.42
N ILE A 62 1.97 4.85 -12.53
CA ILE A 62 2.04 3.56 -11.90
C ILE A 62 0.85 3.45 -10.93
N THR A 63 0.09 2.36 -11.03
CA THR A 63 -0.94 2.02 -10.05
C THR A 63 -0.54 0.78 -9.26
N ILE A 64 -0.86 0.79 -7.96
CA ILE A 64 -0.68 -0.34 -7.04
C ILE A 64 -2.08 -0.75 -6.55
N SER A 65 -2.45 -2.00 -6.79
CA SER A 65 -3.77 -2.54 -6.42
C SER A 65 -3.68 -3.93 -5.78
N ASP A 66 -4.83 -4.42 -5.33
CA ASP A 66 -5.03 -5.78 -4.81
C ASP A 66 -4.01 -6.22 -3.74
N PRO A 67 -3.77 -5.39 -2.70
CA PRO A 67 -2.84 -5.76 -1.65
C PRO A 67 -3.32 -7.00 -0.91
N HIS A 68 -2.40 -7.94 -0.71
CA HIS A 68 -2.57 -9.08 0.16
C HIS A 68 -1.40 -9.17 1.14
N PRO A 69 -1.62 -9.36 2.45
CA PRO A 69 -2.91 -9.18 3.13
C PRO A 69 -3.52 -7.80 2.85
N SER A 70 -4.85 -7.73 2.78
CA SER A 70 -5.53 -6.46 2.51
C SER A 70 -5.36 -5.50 3.67
N ASN A 71 -5.42 -4.20 3.38
CA ASN A 71 -5.22 -3.16 4.38
C ASN A 71 -6.20 -3.30 5.56
N ASN A 72 -5.72 -3.12 6.79
CA ASN A 72 -6.46 -3.32 8.04
C ASN A 72 -7.00 -4.74 8.26
N SER A 73 -6.46 -5.76 7.56
CA SER A 73 -6.92 -7.13 7.75
C SER A 73 -6.45 -7.69 9.08
N ILE A 74 -7.27 -8.54 9.70
CA ILE A 74 -6.96 -9.17 10.99
C ILE A 74 -6.93 -10.70 10.87
N HIS A 75 -6.30 -11.35 11.85
CA HIS A 75 -6.17 -12.80 11.95
C HIS A 75 -5.40 -13.47 10.81
N ILE A 76 -4.40 -12.79 10.24
CA ILE A 76 -3.58 -13.34 9.16
C ILE A 76 -2.66 -14.43 9.69
N ARG A 77 -2.74 -15.64 9.12
CA ARG A 77 -1.88 -16.77 9.53
C ARG A 77 -0.42 -16.44 9.29
N ILE A 78 0.44 -16.72 10.26
CA ILE A 78 1.88 -16.50 10.14
C ILE A 78 2.50 -17.38 9.03
N ASN A 79 3.75 -17.08 8.63
CA ASN A 79 4.36 -17.45 7.34
C ASN A 79 3.70 -16.71 6.16
N ILE A 80 3.62 -15.39 6.30
CA ILE A 80 2.82 -14.52 5.44
C ILE A 80 3.52 -14.31 4.10
N THR A 81 2.73 -14.34 3.04
CA THR A 81 3.17 -13.91 1.70
C THR A 81 2.42 -12.64 1.37
N LEU A 82 3.16 -11.57 1.14
CA LEU A 82 2.66 -10.30 0.63
C LEU A 82 2.44 -10.41 -0.88
N SER A 83 1.45 -9.71 -1.41
CA SER A 83 1.33 -9.48 -2.85
C SER A 83 0.68 -8.15 -3.17
N ILE A 84 1.00 -7.63 -4.35
CA ILE A 84 0.31 -6.51 -5.00
C ILE A 84 0.21 -6.76 -6.50
N THR A 85 -0.71 -6.08 -7.15
CA THR A 85 -0.74 -5.90 -8.61
C THR A 85 -0.19 -4.52 -8.94
N VAL A 86 0.71 -4.45 -9.92
CA VAL A 86 1.23 -3.18 -10.48
C VAL A 86 0.85 -3.04 -11.94
N THR A 87 0.51 -1.81 -12.34
CA THR A 87 0.33 -1.46 -13.74
C THR A 87 1.01 -0.14 -14.06
N ASP A 88 1.71 -0.09 -15.18
CA ASP A 88 2.15 1.11 -15.85
C ASP A 88 1.32 1.32 -17.12
N MET A 89 0.81 2.55 -17.34
CA MET A 89 -0.05 2.86 -18.49
C MET A 89 0.71 2.95 -19.81
N LEU A 90 1.99 3.31 -19.77
CA LEU A 90 2.86 3.38 -20.95
C LEU A 90 3.54 2.03 -21.25
N GLY A 91 3.41 1.08 -20.32
CA GLY A 91 3.95 -0.28 -20.44
C GLY A 91 5.44 -0.35 -20.15
N TYR A 92 5.99 0.62 -19.43
CA TYR A 92 7.39 0.57 -19.01
C TYR A 92 7.61 -0.54 -17.99
N ASN A 93 8.82 -1.09 -18.00
CA ASN A 93 9.23 -2.03 -16.97
C ASN A 93 9.46 -1.27 -15.66
N MET A 94 9.00 -1.87 -14.56
CA MET A 94 9.03 -1.31 -13.22
C MET A 94 10.01 -2.06 -12.31
N ASN A 95 10.48 -1.39 -11.28
CA ASN A 95 11.21 -1.96 -10.15
C ASN A 95 10.35 -1.84 -8.89
N ILE A 96 10.09 -2.95 -8.23
CA ILE A 96 9.30 -3.04 -6.99
C ILE A 96 10.26 -3.24 -5.83
N THR A 97 10.15 -2.43 -4.78
CA THR A 97 10.88 -2.61 -3.53
C THR A 97 9.90 -2.73 -2.37
N TRP A 98 10.17 -3.70 -1.50
CA TRP A 98 9.30 -4.09 -0.40
C TRP A 98 9.97 -3.76 0.93
N TYR A 99 9.19 -3.20 1.83
CA TYR A 99 9.59 -2.86 3.19
C TYR A 99 8.59 -3.37 4.20
N TRP A 100 9.03 -3.53 5.45
CA TRP A 100 8.18 -3.91 6.57
C TRP A 100 8.52 -3.11 7.84
N GLY A 101 7.67 -3.22 8.84
CA GLY A 101 7.90 -2.66 10.18
C GLY A 101 6.79 -3.02 11.16
N ASN A 102 6.96 -2.61 12.42
CA ASN A 102 5.98 -2.79 13.50
C ASN A 102 5.20 -1.50 13.82
N SER A 103 5.28 -0.50 12.95
CA SER A 103 4.46 0.71 12.95
C SER A 103 4.45 1.31 11.55
N SER A 104 3.46 2.14 11.23
CA SER A 104 3.40 2.85 9.95
C SER A 104 4.63 3.75 9.71
N SER A 105 5.17 4.34 10.78
CA SER A 105 6.40 5.15 10.75
C SER A 105 7.69 4.32 10.57
N ASN A 106 7.62 3.01 10.78
CA ASN A 106 8.76 2.09 10.72
C ASN A 106 8.67 1.13 9.54
N ALA A 107 7.69 1.26 8.64
CA ALA A 107 7.55 0.44 7.43
C ALA A 107 8.62 0.78 6.36
N THR A 108 9.88 0.79 6.78
CA THR A 108 11.06 1.20 6.01
C THR A 108 12.19 0.17 6.12
N GLN A 109 11.99 -0.94 6.85
CA GLN A 109 12.95 -2.02 6.92
C GLN A 109 12.92 -2.82 5.63
N TYR A 110 14.03 -2.83 4.89
CA TYR A 110 14.12 -3.51 3.60
C TYR A 110 13.84 -5.01 3.73
N LEU A 111 12.96 -5.51 2.86
CA LEU A 111 12.59 -6.93 2.78
C LEU A 111 13.14 -7.57 1.50
N GLY A 112 13.03 -6.89 0.36
CA GLY A 112 13.46 -7.40 -0.93
C GLY A 112 13.04 -6.52 -2.10
N SER A 113 13.46 -6.89 -3.32
CA SER A 113 13.09 -6.21 -4.56
C SER A 113 12.81 -7.19 -5.69
N THR A 114 12.00 -6.76 -6.65
CA THR A 114 11.78 -7.43 -7.93
C THR A 114 12.01 -6.40 -9.04
N LEU A 115 12.97 -6.64 -9.92
CA LEU A 115 13.50 -5.63 -10.84
C LEU A 115 13.09 -5.92 -12.28
N ASN A 116 12.91 -4.85 -13.06
CA ASN A 116 12.66 -4.88 -14.50
C ASN A 116 11.47 -5.78 -14.88
N VAL A 117 10.32 -5.51 -14.28
CA VAL A 117 9.11 -6.32 -14.45
C VAL A 117 7.99 -5.54 -15.14
N GLY A 118 7.16 -6.23 -15.91
CA GLY A 118 5.99 -5.60 -16.55
C GLY A 118 4.77 -5.53 -15.63
N ASN A 119 3.61 -5.21 -16.21
CA ASN A 119 2.33 -5.24 -15.51
C ASN A 119 2.02 -6.65 -14.98
N GLY A 120 1.62 -6.77 -13.72
CA GLY A 120 1.32 -8.07 -13.13
C GLY A 120 1.23 -8.08 -11.61
N THR A 121 1.00 -9.27 -11.06
CA THR A 121 0.95 -9.51 -9.61
C THR A 121 2.28 -10.09 -9.13
N TYR A 122 2.84 -9.49 -8.08
CA TYR A 122 4.15 -9.85 -7.52
C TYR A 122 4.04 -10.19 -6.05
N TYR A 123 4.93 -11.06 -5.58
CA TYR A 123 4.86 -11.68 -4.26
C TYR A 123 6.15 -11.46 -3.48
N MET A 124 6.04 -11.32 -2.16
CA MET A 124 7.17 -11.23 -1.26
C MET A 124 6.90 -11.94 0.06
N HIS A 125 7.85 -12.74 0.54
CA HIS A 125 7.68 -13.45 1.81
C HIS A 125 8.23 -12.62 2.98
N ILE A 126 7.43 -12.43 4.04
CA ILE A 126 7.85 -11.68 5.23
C ILE A 126 8.38 -12.65 6.31
N GLN A 127 9.66 -13.02 6.18
CA GLN A 127 10.33 -13.95 7.10
C GLN A 127 10.40 -13.53 8.59
N PRO A 128 10.47 -12.24 8.98
CA PRO A 128 10.57 -11.88 10.40
C PRO A 128 9.22 -11.87 11.17
N ALA A 129 8.08 -12.00 10.50
CA ALA A 129 6.76 -11.89 11.13
C ALA A 129 6.32 -13.16 11.89
N ASN A 130 6.93 -13.41 13.06
CA ASN A 130 6.65 -14.57 13.91
C ASN A 130 5.79 -14.26 15.15
N GLY A 131 5.47 -12.99 15.38
CA GLY A 131 4.61 -12.56 16.49
C GLY A 131 3.17 -12.99 16.25
N THR A 132 2.49 -13.45 17.30
CA THR A 132 1.05 -13.74 17.27
C THR A 132 0.27 -12.53 17.78
N PHE A 133 -0.86 -12.19 17.15
CA PHE A 133 -1.66 -11.01 17.51
C PHE A 133 -0.82 -9.73 17.51
N THR A 134 0.04 -9.60 16.51
CA THR A 134 0.96 -8.48 16.35
C THR A 134 0.57 -7.69 15.12
N ASP A 135 0.50 -6.37 15.26
CA ASP A 135 0.31 -5.45 14.16
C ASP A 135 1.61 -5.37 13.33
N TYR A 136 1.47 -5.53 12.03
CA TYR A 136 2.55 -5.41 11.06
C TYR A 136 2.17 -4.39 10.00
N TRP A 137 3.14 -3.59 9.61
CA TRP A 137 3.03 -2.67 8.48
C TRP A 137 3.99 -3.10 7.40
N TRP A 138 3.57 -2.93 6.16
CA TRP A 138 4.43 -3.13 5.00
C TRP A 138 4.20 -2.01 4.00
N ASN A 139 5.27 -1.65 3.32
CA ASN A 139 5.28 -0.60 2.31
C ASN A 139 5.88 -1.16 1.03
N VAL A 140 5.36 -0.69 -0.08
CA VAL A 140 5.88 -0.98 -1.41
C VAL A 140 6.13 0.34 -2.14
N THR A 141 7.30 0.42 -2.77
CA THR A 141 7.63 1.46 -3.73
C THR A 141 7.82 0.86 -5.11
N VAL A 142 7.31 1.54 -6.12
CA VAL A 142 7.39 1.12 -7.52
C VAL A 142 7.89 2.31 -8.34
N ASN A 143 8.87 2.11 -9.20
CA ASN A 143 9.40 3.11 -10.12
C ASN A 143 9.65 2.48 -11.49
N ASP A 144 9.47 3.25 -12.56
CA ASP A 144 9.70 2.83 -13.95
C ASP A 144 10.98 3.44 -14.56
N GLY A 145 11.69 4.29 -13.80
CA GLY A 145 12.89 4.99 -14.27
C GLY A 145 12.61 6.21 -15.16
N HIS A 146 11.35 6.62 -15.33
CA HIS A 146 10.91 7.73 -16.19
C HIS A 146 10.31 8.90 -15.38
N GLU A 147 10.89 9.17 -14.21
CA GLU A 147 10.43 10.19 -13.24
C GLU A 147 9.05 9.92 -12.63
N ASN A 148 8.50 8.71 -12.84
CA ASN A 148 7.26 8.26 -12.25
C ASN A 148 7.51 7.18 -11.19
N TYR A 149 6.79 7.32 -10.08
CA TYR A 149 6.87 6.42 -8.96
C TYR A 149 5.54 6.39 -8.21
N ALA A 150 5.23 5.23 -7.65
CA ALA A 150 4.11 5.03 -6.74
C ALA A 150 4.59 4.43 -5.43
N ASN A 151 3.91 4.76 -4.34
CA ASN A 151 4.09 4.08 -3.07
C ASN A 151 2.75 3.79 -2.42
N ALA A 152 2.72 2.72 -1.62
CA ALA A 152 1.56 2.39 -0.81
C ALA A 152 2.02 1.71 0.48
N THR A 153 1.34 2.02 1.58
CA THR A 153 1.56 1.41 2.88
C THR A 153 0.28 0.73 3.33
N TYR A 154 0.42 -0.48 3.85
CA TYR A 154 -0.67 -1.30 4.31
C TYR A 154 -0.34 -1.90 5.68
N ASP A 155 -1.37 -2.32 6.40
CA ASP A 155 -1.23 -3.00 7.68
C ASP A 155 -2.10 -4.26 7.78
N PHE A 156 -1.71 -5.16 8.68
CA PHE A 156 -2.49 -6.30 9.09
C PHE A 156 -2.13 -6.76 10.51
N VAL A 157 -3.01 -7.57 11.11
CA VAL A 157 -2.79 -8.23 12.42
C VAL A 157 -2.63 -9.73 12.24
N SER A 158 -1.52 -10.28 12.76
CA SER A 158 -1.25 -11.72 12.70
C SER A 158 -2.16 -12.55 13.61
N SER A 159 -2.36 -13.83 13.29
CA SER A 159 -3.00 -14.84 14.14
C SER A 159 -1.98 -15.81 14.74
N VAL A 160 -2.46 -16.91 15.31
CA VAL A 160 -1.61 -17.95 15.90
C VAL A 160 -0.82 -18.73 14.84
N LYS A 161 0.32 -19.28 15.27
CA LYS A 161 1.06 -20.29 14.49
C LYS A 161 0.15 -21.48 14.19
N SER A 162 0.05 -21.86 12.92
CA SER A 162 -0.63 -23.11 12.54
C SER A 162 0.08 -24.27 13.23
N GLY A 163 -0.58 -24.89 14.22
CA GLY A 163 -0.01 -25.88 15.13
C GLY A 163 -0.31 -25.63 16.62
N GLY A 164 -0.70 -24.41 17.00
CA GLY A 164 -1.21 -24.12 18.34
C GLY A 164 -2.70 -24.42 18.46
N ILE A 165 -3.08 -25.41 19.28
CA ILE A 165 -4.48 -25.64 19.66
C ILE A 165 -5.00 -24.38 20.33
N ILE A 166 -5.95 -23.69 19.68
CA ILE A 166 -6.66 -22.58 20.30
C ILE A 166 -7.69 -23.18 21.27
N VAL A 167 -7.39 -23.18 22.57
CA VAL A 167 -8.44 -23.26 23.58
C VAL A 167 -8.97 -21.83 23.81
N SER A 168 -9.75 -21.34 22.85
CA SER A 168 -10.48 -20.08 22.99
C SER A 168 -11.87 -20.39 23.52
N ASP A 169 -11.93 -20.69 24.81
CA ASP A 169 -13.15 -20.43 25.54
C ASP A 169 -12.77 -19.99 26.95
N ARG A 170 -13.06 -18.73 27.30
CA ARG A 170 -12.78 -18.20 28.65
C ARG A 170 -13.51 -19.02 29.73
N LYS A 171 -14.52 -19.81 29.33
CA LYS A 171 -15.20 -20.78 30.20
C LYS A 171 -14.33 -22.00 30.54
N LEU A 172 -13.42 -22.45 29.65
CA LEU A 172 -12.59 -23.63 29.92
C LEU A 172 -11.45 -23.31 30.90
N ILE A 173 -10.87 -22.11 30.84
CA ILE A 173 -9.79 -21.68 31.75
C ILE A 173 -10.34 -21.47 33.17
N LEU A 174 -11.53 -20.88 33.32
CA LEU A 174 -12.18 -20.81 34.64
C LEU A 174 -12.52 -22.20 35.20
N GLY A 175 -12.99 -23.13 34.35
CA GLY A 175 -13.30 -24.50 34.75
C GLY A 175 -12.08 -25.29 35.25
N LEU A 176 -10.94 -25.15 34.57
CA LEU A 176 -9.68 -25.79 34.98
C LEU A 176 -9.13 -25.22 36.30
N CYS A 177 -9.19 -23.89 36.50
CA CYS A 177 -8.76 -23.28 37.75
C CYS A 177 -9.63 -23.69 38.94
N ILE A 178 -10.96 -23.79 38.76
CA ILE A 178 -11.87 -24.24 39.82
C ILE A 178 -11.67 -25.73 40.13
N GLY A 179 -11.50 -26.57 39.11
CA GLY A 179 -11.25 -28.00 39.29
C GLY A 179 -9.97 -28.29 40.08
N ILE A 180 -8.88 -27.58 39.80
CA ILE A 180 -7.60 -27.75 40.53
C ILE A 180 -7.73 -27.30 41.99
N ILE A 181 -8.46 -26.22 42.27
CA ILE A 181 -8.67 -25.71 43.63
C ILE A 181 -9.52 -26.67 44.48
N LEU A 182 -10.48 -27.38 43.90
CA LEU A 182 -11.33 -28.33 44.63
C LEU A 182 -10.67 -29.70 44.89
N ILE A 183 -9.71 -30.12 44.06
CA ILE A 183 -9.03 -31.42 44.23
C ILE A 183 -7.94 -31.35 45.31
N PHE A 184 -7.29 -30.19 45.49
CA PHE A 184 -6.23 -29.99 46.49
C PHE A 184 -6.65 -30.31 47.94
N PRO A 185 -7.80 -29.86 48.47
CA PRO A 185 -8.22 -30.21 49.83
C PRO A 185 -8.58 -31.70 49.97
N ILE A 186 -9.10 -32.35 48.92
CA ILE A 186 -9.47 -33.77 48.95
C ILE A 186 -8.21 -34.66 49.08
N ILE A 187 -7.13 -34.32 48.37
CA ILE A 187 -5.85 -35.06 48.47
C ILE A 187 -5.22 -34.90 49.85
N ILE A 188 -5.34 -33.73 50.48
CA ILE A 188 -4.83 -33.47 51.84
C ILE A 188 -5.60 -34.32 52.88
N VAL A 189 -6.93 -34.41 52.76
CA VAL A 189 -7.75 -35.22 53.67
C VAL A 189 -7.44 -36.71 53.55
N ILE A 190 -7.22 -37.22 52.33
CA ILE A 190 -6.86 -38.63 52.11
C ILE A 190 -5.49 -38.97 52.71
N LYS A 191 -4.49 -38.08 52.56
CA LYS A 191 -3.17 -38.26 53.20
C LYS A 191 -3.25 -38.23 54.74
N SER A 192 -4.07 -37.33 55.30
CA SER A 192 -4.28 -37.23 56.74
C SER A 192 -4.89 -38.52 57.32
N LYS A 193 -5.88 -39.10 56.63
CA LYS A 193 -6.56 -40.32 57.11
C LYS A 193 -5.64 -41.54 57.14
N ARG A 194 -4.80 -41.73 56.11
CA ARG A 194 -3.81 -42.83 56.06
C ARG A 194 -2.81 -42.79 57.21
N LYS A 195 -2.33 -41.59 57.58
CA LYS A 195 -1.32 -41.46 58.65
C LYS A 195 -1.85 -41.86 60.03
N ASN A 196 -3.15 -41.79 60.26
CA ASN A 196 -3.76 -42.17 61.54
C ASN A 196 -4.02 -43.68 61.65
N GLU A 197 -4.13 -44.39 60.52
CA GLU A 197 -4.29 -45.84 60.50
C GLU A 197 -2.95 -46.56 60.76
N ASP A 198 -1.83 -45.97 60.33
CA ASP A 198 -0.48 -46.53 60.54
C ASP A 198 0.08 -46.36 61.97
N THR A 199 -0.62 -45.66 62.86
CA THR A 199 -0.18 -45.39 64.26
C THR A 199 -0.95 -46.16 65.33
N ASN A 200 -1.83 -47.09 64.95
CA ASN A 200 -2.69 -47.84 65.87
C ASN A 200 -2.32 -49.33 66.04
N ASP A 201 -1.12 -49.75 65.63
CA ASP A 201 -0.56 -51.07 65.93
C ASP A 201 0.62 -50.97 66.91
#